data_AF-X0U338-F1
#
_entry.id   AF-X0U338-F1
#
_cell.length_a   1.000
_cell.length_b   1.000
_cell.length_c   1.000
_cell.angle_alpha   90.00
_cell.angle_beta   90.00
_cell.angle_gamma   90.00
#
_symmetry.space_group_name_H-M   'P 1'
#
loop_
_entity.id
_entity.type
_entity.pdbx_description
1 polymer ?
#
loop_
_entity_poly.entity_id
_entity_poly.type
_entity_poly.pdbx_seq_one_letter_code
_entity_poly.pdbx_strand_id
1 'polypeptide(L)'
;MLAGRERAEVETLAAAEEFVLPRRPGWLALVGRFVRRKPLGAFGLAVVLVMAAAAAGAPWLCRYDAEEAFRVTNPAYLPGSVEPEERLDSRSGPSWEHWFGTDQFGRDNYSRVVWGARRSLGVGLGALLFAIIFGTTIGIVSAYFRGWLDMVVQRIMDSIQAFPPMLVLLLLVSLTER
;
A
#
# COMPACT_ATOMS: atom_id res chain seq x y z
N MET A 1 20.17 63.59 -15.55
CA MET A 1 19.78 62.51 -14.60
C MET A 1 18.54 61.73 -15.04
N LEU A 2 17.60 62.30 -15.80
CA LEU A 2 16.36 61.61 -16.21
C LEU A 2 16.58 60.51 -17.28
N ALA A 3 17.47 60.74 -18.24
CA ALA A 3 17.74 59.80 -19.34
C ALA A 3 18.37 58.45 -18.93
N GLY A 4 19.02 58.38 -17.76
CA GLY A 4 19.58 57.12 -17.24
C GLY A 4 18.53 56.24 -16.55
N ARG A 5 17.47 56.87 -16.02
CA ARG A 5 16.38 56.19 -15.32
C ARG A 5 15.43 55.51 -16.30
N GLU A 6 15.14 56.18 -17.42
CA GLU A 6 14.33 55.61 -18.50
C GLU A 6 15.02 54.41 -19.17
N ARG A 7 16.35 54.43 -19.34
CA ARG A 7 17.08 53.27 -19.88
C ARG A 7 17.05 52.06 -18.96
N ALA A 8 17.23 52.28 -17.65
CA ALA A 8 17.16 51.20 -16.67
C ALA A 8 15.74 50.60 -16.62
N GLU A 9 14.70 51.43 -16.72
CA GLU A 9 13.31 50.99 -16.74
C GLU A 9 13.00 50.15 -17.99
N VAL A 10 13.47 50.58 -19.17
CA VAL A 10 13.33 49.81 -20.42
C VAL A 10 14.12 48.49 -20.37
N GLU A 11 15.33 48.46 -19.81
CA GLU A 11 16.09 47.22 -19.63
C GLU A 11 15.38 46.25 -18.66
N THR A 12 14.80 46.76 -17.57
CA THR A 12 14.04 45.92 -16.63
C THR A 12 12.75 45.37 -17.22
N LEU A 13 12.07 46.16 -18.06
CA LEU A 13 10.86 45.73 -18.76
C LEU A 13 11.17 44.72 -19.86
N ALA A 14 12.28 44.90 -20.59
CA ALA A 14 12.76 43.93 -21.57
C ALA A 14 13.18 42.60 -20.90
N ALA A 15 13.85 42.66 -19.74
CA ALA A 15 14.19 41.48 -18.95
C ALA A 15 12.95 40.78 -18.36
N ALA A 16 11.87 41.54 -18.09
CA ALA A 16 10.60 40.99 -17.63
C ALA A 16 9.81 40.31 -18.76
N GLU A 17 9.88 40.81 -20.00
CA GLU A 17 9.30 40.16 -21.19
C GLU A 17 10.03 38.87 -21.57
N GLU A 18 11.34 38.79 -21.36
CA GLU A 18 12.14 37.59 -21.64
C GLU A 18 11.97 36.49 -20.59
N PHE A 19 11.39 36.81 -19.41
CA PHE A 19 11.05 35.84 -18.38
C PHE A 19 9.78 35.04 -18.73
N VAL A 20 9.83 34.36 -19.88
CA VAL A 20 8.83 33.37 -20.29
C VAL A 20 8.91 32.21 -19.31
N LEU A 21 7.96 32.14 -18.36
CA LEU A 21 7.83 31.01 -17.45
C LEU A 21 7.87 29.70 -18.25
N PRO A 22 8.78 28.75 -17.94
CA PRO A 22 8.85 27.50 -18.68
C PRO A 22 7.48 26.84 -18.64
N ARG A 23 6.91 26.53 -19.83
CA ARG A 23 5.64 25.82 -19.94
C ARG A 23 5.72 24.57 -19.08
N ARG A 24 4.89 24.50 -18.03
CA ARG A 24 4.85 23.35 -17.15
C ARG A 24 4.56 22.13 -18.03
N PRO A 25 5.45 21.12 -18.02
CA PRO A 25 5.22 19.93 -18.81
C PRO A 25 3.91 19.31 -18.37
N GLY A 26 3.06 18.91 -19.33
CA GLY A 26 1.78 18.27 -19.04
C GLY A 26 1.97 17.02 -18.16
N TRP A 27 0.96 16.68 -17.37
CA TRP A 27 1.00 15.53 -16.45
C TRP A 27 1.39 14.22 -17.16
N LEU A 28 0.94 14.03 -18.41
CA LEU A 28 1.32 12.92 -19.29
C LEU A 28 2.84 12.88 -19.57
N ALA A 29 3.45 14.03 -19.80
CA ALA A 29 4.90 14.14 -20.03
C ALA A 29 5.70 13.92 -18.73
N LEU A 30 5.07 14.11 -17.56
CA LEU A 30 5.66 13.78 -16.26
C LEU A 30 5.62 12.26 -16.02
N VAL A 31 4.47 11.63 -16.25
CA VAL A 31 4.27 10.18 -16.15
C VAL A 31 5.18 9.45 -17.13
N GLY A 32 5.21 9.87 -18.40
CA GLY A 32 6.09 9.29 -19.41
C GLY A 32 7.58 9.41 -19.06
N ARG A 33 7.99 10.52 -18.44
CA ARG A 33 9.36 10.67 -17.93
C ARG A 33 9.63 9.80 -16.71
N PHE A 34 8.67 9.65 -15.79
CA PHE A 34 8.81 8.80 -14.62
C PHE A 34 8.98 7.33 -15.01
N VAL A 35 8.11 6.81 -15.88
CA VAL A 35 8.16 5.42 -16.36
C VAL A 35 9.49 5.12 -17.05
N ARG A 36 9.98 6.03 -17.90
CA ARG A 36 11.24 5.84 -18.63
C ARG A 36 12.48 5.99 -17.75
N ARG A 37 12.45 6.83 -16.70
CA ARG A 37 13.61 7.05 -15.82
C ARG A 37 13.69 6.08 -14.64
N LYS A 38 12.56 5.57 -14.15
CA LYS A 38 12.51 4.65 -12.99
C LYS A 38 11.57 3.46 -13.27
N PRO A 39 11.99 2.50 -14.13
CA PRO A 39 11.14 1.39 -14.55
C PRO A 39 10.70 0.49 -13.38
N LEU A 40 11.60 0.21 -12.43
CA LEU A 40 11.29 -0.58 -11.23
C LEU A 40 10.24 0.11 -10.34
N GLY A 41 10.34 1.43 -10.16
CA GLY A 41 9.37 2.20 -9.39
C GLY A 41 8.02 2.30 -10.09
N ALA A 42 8.02 2.45 -11.41
CA ALA A 42 6.80 2.44 -12.22
C ALA A 42 6.09 1.09 -12.18
N PHE A 43 6.85 -0.02 -12.23
CA PHE A 43 6.30 -1.36 -12.07
C PHE A 43 5.67 -1.53 -10.68
N GLY A 44 6.36 -1.15 -9.61
CA GLY A 44 5.80 -1.20 -8.25
C GLY A 44 4.53 -0.38 -8.10
N LEU A 45 4.50 0.84 -8.64
CA LEU A 45 3.30 1.68 -8.67
C LEU A 45 2.16 1.01 -9.45
N ALA A 46 2.45 0.42 -10.60
CA ALA A 46 1.45 -0.30 -11.38
C ALA A 46 0.86 -1.48 -10.60
N VAL A 47 1.69 -2.27 -9.90
CA VAL A 47 1.23 -3.37 -9.04
C VAL A 47 0.31 -2.86 -7.94
N VAL A 48 0.71 -1.80 -7.23
CA VAL A 48 -0.12 -1.21 -6.15
C VAL A 48 -1.45 -0.68 -6.71
N LEU A 49 -1.44 -0.03 -7.87
CA LEU A 49 -2.65 0.47 -8.52
C LEU A 49 -3.58 -0.66 -8.95
N VAL A 50 -3.04 -1.75 -9.49
CA VAL A 50 -3.83 -2.95 -9.84
C VAL A 50 -4.43 -3.57 -8.58
N MET A 51 -3.65 -3.72 -7.51
CA MET A 51 -4.16 -4.24 -6.23
C MET A 51 -5.26 -3.34 -5.65
N ALA A 52 -5.07 -2.03 -5.70
CA ALA A 52 -6.05 -1.06 -5.21
C ALA A 52 -7.33 -1.08 -6.07
N ALA A 53 -7.21 -1.17 -7.39
CA ALA A 53 -8.34 -1.28 -8.30
C ALA A 53 -9.12 -2.59 -8.07
N ALA A 54 -8.42 -3.73 -7.94
CA ALA A 54 -9.05 -5.01 -7.62
C ALA A 54 -9.75 -4.98 -6.26
N ALA A 55 -9.13 -4.38 -5.24
CA ALA A 55 -9.71 -4.22 -3.91
C ALA A 55 -10.94 -3.28 -3.89
N ALA A 56 -10.90 -2.17 -4.63
CA ALA A 56 -12.03 -1.25 -4.75
C ALA A 56 -13.19 -1.86 -5.55
N GLY A 57 -12.85 -2.61 -6.61
CA GLY A 57 -13.79 -3.36 -7.43
C GLY A 57 -14.23 -4.69 -6.82
N ALA A 58 -13.81 -5.04 -5.60
CA ALA A 58 -14.17 -6.30 -4.95
C ALA A 58 -15.68 -6.62 -4.97
N PRO A 59 -16.60 -5.67 -4.75
CA PRO A 59 -18.04 -5.94 -4.83
C PRO A 59 -18.54 -6.34 -6.22
N TRP A 60 -17.79 -6.01 -7.29
CA TRP A 60 -18.15 -6.32 -8.67
C TRP A 60 -17.33 -7.48 -9.24
N LEU A 61 -16.10 -7.68 -8.75
CA LEU A 61 -15.20 -8.74 -9.17
C LEU A 61 -15.52 -10.08 -8.50
N CYS A 62 -15.93 -10.05 -7.22
CA CYS A 62 -16.22 -11.26 -6.47
C CYS A 62 -17.66 -11.71 -6.68
N ARG A 63 -17.84 -13.02 -6.88
CA ARG A 63 -19.18 -13.64 -6.90
C ARG A 63 -19.82 -13.71 -5.52
N TYR A 64 -18.99 -13.80 -4.47
CA TYR A 64 -19.42 -13.92 -3.07
C TYR A 64 -19.11 -12.64 -2.28
N ASP A 65 -20.01 -12.32 -1.35
CA ASP A 65 -19.84 -11.18 -0.46
C ASP A 65 -18.71 -11.38 0.57
N ALA A 66 -18.25 -10.27 1.16
CA ALA A 66 -17.09 -10.27 2.06
C ALA A 66 -17.26 -11.11 3.33
N GLU A 67 -18.51 -11.28 3.79
CA GLU A 67 -18.82 -12.17 4.90
C GLU A 67 -18.92 -13.62 4.44
N GLU A 68 -19.57 -13.85 3.29
CA GLU A 68 -19.77 -15.19 2.74
C GLU A 68 -18.44 -15.84 2.38
N ALA A 69 -17.56 -15.12 1.70
CA ALA A 69 -16.24 -15.61 1.29
C ALA A 69 -15.36 -16.08 2.47
N PHE A 70 -15.59 -15.57 3.70
CA PHE A 70 -14.79 -15.91 4.88
C PHE A 70 -15.53 -16.81 5.88
N ARG A 71 -16.85 -16.65 6.02
CA ARG A 71 -17.71 -17.35 6.98
C ARG A 71 -18.33 -18.61 6.39
N VAL A 72 -18.74 -18.59 5.12
CA VAL A 72 -19.44 -19.71 4.48
C VAL A 72 -18.40 -20.73 4.06
N THR A 73 -18.03 -21.62 4.99
CA THR A 73 -17.86 -23.03 4.64
C THR A 73 -19.06 -23.42 3.79
N ASN A 74 -18.85 -23.97 2.58
CA ASN A 74 -19.87 -24.29 1.57
C ASN A 74 -21.29 -24.47 2.19
N PRO A 75 -22.38 -23.84 1.71
CA PRO A 75 -23.72 -24.03 2.27
C PRO A 75 -24.16 -25.50 2.41
N ALA A 76 -23.53 -26.42 1.65
CA ALA A 76 -23.68 -27.86 1.79
C ALA A 76 -22.99 -28.46 3.04
N TYR A 77 -22.28 -27.66 3.82
CA TYR A 77 -21.60 -28.06 5.06
C TYR A 77 -22.62 -28.09 6.20
N LEU A 78 -23.40 -29.18 6.24
CA LEU A 78 -24.12 -29.55 7.44
C LEU A 78 -23.09 -29.76 8.58
N PRO A 79 -23.20 -29.04 9.71
CA PRO A 79 -22.37 -29.29 10.88
C PRO A 79 -22.75 -30.65 11.46
N GLY A 80 -22.09 -31.71 10.97
CA GLY A 80 -22.39 -33.10 11.30
C GLY A 80 -22.27 -34.11 10.15
N SER A 81 -22.03 -33.67 8.90
CA SER A 81 -21.77 -34.58 7.76
C SER A 81 -20.32 -35.10 7.84
N VAL A 82 -20.16 -36.34 8.29
CA VAL A 82 -18.86 -37.03 8.43
C VAL A 82 -18.48 -37.75 7.11
N GLU A 83 -19.39 -37.80 6.15
CA GLU A 83 -19.24 -38.51 4.88
C GLU A 83 -18.35 -37.72 3.90
N PRO A 84 -17.20 -38.27 3.44
CA PRO A 84 -16.28 -37.59 2.51
C PRO A 84 -16.90 -37.23 1.15
N GLU A 85 -17.96 -37.93 0.74
CA GLU A 85 -18.59 -37.82 -0.59
C GLU A 85 -19.52 -36.60 -0.73
N GLU A 86 -20.01 -36.03 0.37
CA GLU A 86 -20.84 -34.81 0.38
C GLU A 86 -20.01 -33.51 0.46
N ARG A 87 -18.68 -33.63 0.54
CA ARG A 87 -17.73 -32.50 0.55
C ARG A 87 -17.53 -31.90 -0.85
N LEU A 88 -18.64 -31.65 -1.54
CA LEU A 88 -18.66 -31.02 -2.86
C LEU A 88 -17.77 -29.76 -2.79
N ASP A 89 -16.73 -29.77 -3.62
CA ASP A 89 -15.75 -28.70 -3.76
C ASP A 89 -14.86 -28.41 -2.55
N SER A 90 -14.57 -29.36 -1.65
CA SER A 90 -13.44 -29.20 -0.71
C SER A 90 -12.11 -29.49 -1.41
N ARG A 91 -11.17 -28.53 -1.41
CA ARG A 91 -9.88 -28.63 -2.12
C ARG A 91 -10.03 -28.90 -3.63
N SER A 92 -11.07 -28.37 -4.25
CA SER A 92 -11.20 -28.42 -5.70
C SER A 92 -10.16 -27.50 -6.33
N GLY A 93 -9.59 -27.96 -7.46
CA GLY A 93 -8.65 -27.17 -8.25
C GLY A 93 -9.34 -25.99 -8.95
N PRO A 94 -8.58 -25.19 -9.70
CA PRO A 94 -9.11 -24.08 -10.49
C PRO A 94 -10.22 -24.54 -11.44
N SER A 95 -11.39 -23.93 -11.33
CA SER A 95 -12.56 -24.18 -12.20
C SER A 95 -13.20 -22.86 -12.61
N TRP A 96 -14.14 -22.91 -13.55
CA TRP A 96 -14.86 -21.71 -13.98
C TRP A 96 -15.75 -21.12 -12.87
N GLU A 97 -16.15 -21.96 -11.92
CA GLU A 97 -16.91 -21.55 -10.73
C GLU A 97 -15.99 -21.06 -9.62
N HIS A 98 -14.79 -21.64 -9.49
CA HIS A 98 -13.77 -21.28 -8.51
C HIS A 98 -12.43 -20.99 -9.19
N TRP A 99 -12.18 -19.74 -9.58
CA TRP A 99 -11.00 -19.39 -10.39
C TRP A 99 -9.67 -19.78 -9.75
N PHE A 100 -9.57 -19.71 -8.41
CA PHE A 100 -8.39 -20.13 -7.65
C PHE A 100 -8.62 -21.42 -6.86
N GLY A 101 -9.68 -22.16 -7.19
CA GLY A 101 -10.13 -23.32 -6.44
C GLY A 101 -10.64 -22.94 -5.04
N THR A 102 -10.82 -23.97 -4.23
CA THR A 102 -11.36 -23.84 -2.88
C THR A 102 -10.38 -24.32 -1.82
N ASP A 103 -10.61 -23.93 -0.57
CA ASP A 103 -9.86 -24.46 0.56
C ASP A 103 -10.45 -25.77 1.12
N GLN A 104 -9.87 -26.24 2.22
CA GLN A 104 -10.34 -27.43 2.94
C GLN A 104 -11.74 -27.30 3.55
N PHE A 105 -12.35 -26.13 3.47
CA PHE A 105 -13.70 -25.82 3.94
C PHE A 105 -14.65 -25.50 2.76
N GLY A 106 -14.19 -25.68 1.51
CA GLY A 106 -14.98 -25.37 0.32
C GLY A 106 -15.18 -23.87 0.09
N ARG A 107 -14.33 -23.01 0.67
CA ARG A 107 -14.40 -21.55 0.49
C ARG A 107 -13.68 -21.12 -0.78
N ASP A 108 -14.28 -20.24 -1.55
CA ASP A 108 -13.68 -19.69 -2.78
C ASP A 108 -12.42 -18.86 -2.48
N ASN A 109 -11.27 -19.31 -2.95
CA ASN A 109 -9.99 -18.63 -2.67
C ASN A 109 -9.86 -17.31 -3.43
N TYR A 110 -10.46 -17.18 -4.61
CA TYR A 110 -10.42 -15.95 -5.41
C TYR A 110 -11.06 -14.79 -4.65
N SER A 111 -12.30 -14.99 -4.20
CA SER A 111 -13.05 -13.99 -3.44
C SER A 111 -12.32 -13.61 -2.15
N ARG A 112 -11.69 -14.58 -1.47
CA ARG A 112 -10.90 -14.32 -0.25
C ARG A 112 -9.65 -13.49 -0.50
N VAL A 113 -8.94 -13.73 -1.61
CA VAL A 113 -7.76 -12.93 -1.96
C VAL A 113 -8.15 -11.49 -2.25
N VAL A 114 -9.20 -11.26 -3.04
CA VAL A 114 -9.62 -9.90 -3.44
C VAL A 114 -10.19 -9.12 -2.25
N TRP A 115 -11.10 -9.71 -1.47
CA TRP A 115 -11.63 -9.08 -0.25
C TRP A 115 -10.57 -8.94 0.86
N GLY A 116 -9.65 -9.90 0.95
CA GLY A 116 -8.49 -9.83 1.84
C GLY A 116 -7.57 -8.66 1.48
N ALA A 117 -7.26 -8.49 0.19
CA ALA A 117 -6.45 -7.39 -0.30
C ALA A 117 -7.03 -6.02 0.08
N ARG A 118 -8.36 -5.85 0.02
CA ARG A 118 -9.03 -4.62 0.48
C ARG A 118 -8.79 -4.32 1.95
N ARG A 119 -8.94 -5.32 2.83
CA ARG A 119 -8.67 -5.14 4.28
C ARG A 119 -7.19 -4.89 4.55
N SER A 120 -6.29 -5.64 3.92
CA SER A 120 -4.84 -5.49 4.08
C SER A 120 -4.33 -4.14 3.60
N LEU A 121 -4.85 -3.63 2.47
CA LEU A 121 -4.51 -2.28 1.98
C LEU A 121 -4.99 -1.21 2.95
N GLY A 122 -6.19 -1.35 3.52
CA GLY A 122 -6.71 -0.41 4.52
C GLY A 122 -5.82 -0.34 5.77
N VAL A 123 -5.49 -1.51 6.34
CA VAL A 123 -4.61 -1.59 7.52
C VAL A 123 -3.20 -1.09 7.20
N GLY A 124 -2.63 -1.50 6.07
CA GLY A 124 -1.28 -1.10 5.66
C GLY A 124 -1.16 0.41 5.40
N LEU A 125 -2.14 1.01 4.72
CA LEU A 125 -2.18 2.45 4.50
C LEU A 125 -2.37 3.22 5.81
N GLY A 126 -3.25 2.74 6.69
CA GLY A 126 -3.43 3.31 8.02
C GLY A 126 -2.11 3.31 8.80
N ALA A 127 -1.48 2.14 8.94
CA ALA A 127 -0.20 1.98 9.63
C ALA A 127 0.90 2.87 9.02
N LEU A 128 0.95 2.99 7.68
CA LEU A 128 1.90 3.86 6.99
C LEU A 128 1.69 5.33 7.34
N LEU A 129 0.44 5.81 7.31
CA LEU A 129 0.12 7.20 7.67
C LEU A 129 0.49 7.49 9.13
N PHE A 130 0.14 6.58 10.03
CA PHE A 130 0.55 6.65 11.44
C PHE A 130 2.08 6.72 11.57
N ALA A 131 2.81 5.83 10.91
CA ALA A 131 4.27 5.81 10.95
C ALA A 131 4.89 7.10 10.39
N ILE A 132 4.34 7.66 9.30
CA ILE A 132 4.80 8.92 8.73
C ILE A 132 4.57 10.07 9.70
N ILE A 133 3.37 10.19 10.27
CA ILE A 133 3.03 11.30 11.18
C ILE A 133 3.95 11.27 12.41
N PHE A 134 3.98 10.14 13.12
CA PHE A 134 4.73 10.02 14.35
C PHE A 134 6.24 9.97 14.09
N GLY A 135 6.68 9.17 13.13
CA GLY A 135 8.09 9.03 12.78
C GLY A 135 8.70 10.33 12.27
N THR A 136 7.99 11.08 11.42
CA THR A 136 8.47 12.38 10.94
C THR A 136 8.47 13.42 12.06
N THR A 137 7.45 13.44 12.92
CA THR A 137 7.42 14.35 14.08
C THR A 137 8.61 14.10 15.00
N ILE A 138 8.83 12.84 15.40
CA ILE A 138 9.96 12.45 16.24
C ILE A 138 11.29 12.78 15.54
N GLY A 139 11.40 12.45 14.25
CA GLY A 139 12.61 12.71 13.45
C GLY A 139 12.95 14.20 13.34
N ILE A 140 11.96 15.06 13.11
CA ILE A 140 12.14 16.52 13.06
C ILE A 140 12.54 17.06 14.43
N VAL A 141 11.88 16.63 15.51
CA VAL A 141 12.23 17.05 16.87
C VAL A 141 13.68 16.65 17.19
N SER A 142 14.07 15.41 16.89
CA SER A 142 15.45 14.92 17.05
C SER A 142 16.45 15.77 16.26
N ALA A 143 16.14 16.03 14.98
CA ALA A 143 17.01 16.77 14.08
C ALA A 143 17.12 18.27 14.40
N TYR A 144 16.10 18.87 15.02
CA TYR A 144 16.06 20.27 15.39
C TYR A 144 16.85 20.54 16.68
N PHE A 145 16.61 19.75 17.74
CA PHE A 145 17.21 20.01 19.05
C PHE A 145 18.67 19.55 19.18
N ARG A 146 19.18 18.71 18.26
CA ARG A 146 20.58 18.23 18.13
C ARG A 146 21.33 18.12 19.46
N GLY A 147 21.51 16.91 19.99
CA GLY A 147 22.25 16.71 21.24
C GLY A 147 21.84 15.44 21.97
N TRP A 148 21.66 15.52 23.29
CA TRP A 148 21.31 14.36 24.12
C TRP A 148 19.97 13.72 23.72
N LEU A 149 18.98 14.51 23.31
CA LEU A 149 17.68 14.01 22.86
C LEU A 149 17.82 13.17 21.58
N ASP A 150 18.67 13.61 20.65
CA ASP A 150 18.96 12.85 19.43
C ASP A 150 19.68 11.54 19.74
N MET A 151 20.64 11.55 20.66
CA MET A 151 21.30 10.34 21.14
C MET A 151 20.30 9.36 21.77
N VAL A 152 19.40 9.83 22.65
CA VAL A 152 18.40 8.95 23.29
C VAL A 152 17.47 8.34 22.25
N VAL A 153 16.95 9.13 21.32
CA VAL A 153 16.05 8.65 20.26
C VAL A 153 16.73 7.60 19.39
N GLN A 154 17.98 7.86 18.97
CA GLN A 154 18.76 6.88 18.20
C GLN A 154 19.00 5.59 19.00
N ARG A 155 19.33 5.67 20.30
CA ARG A 155 19.54 4.47 21.12
C ARG A 155 18.27 3.63 21.27
N ILE A 156 17.12 4.26 21.39
CA ILE A 156 15.83 3.56 21.43
C ILE A 156 15.59 2.86 20.08
N MET A 157 15.80 3.56 18.96
CA MET A 157 15.62 2.97 17.62
C MET A 157 16.59 1.81 17.36
N ASP A 158 17.86 1.96 17.71
CA ASP A 158 18.87 0.90 17.64
C ASP A 158 18.43 -0.30 18.49
N SER A 159 17.90 -0.06 19.69
CA SER A 159 17.44 -1.14 20.60
C SER A 159 16.23 -1.88 20.05
N ILE A 160 15.28 -1.17 19.42
CA ILE A 160 14.10 -1.78 18.77
C ILE A 160 14.55 -2.59 17.55
N GLN A 161 15.47 -2.06 16.73
CA GLN A 161 15.97 -2.74 15.53
C GLN A 161 16.94 -3.87 15.84
N ALA A 162 17.56 -3.88 17.03
CA ALA A 162 18.46 -4.93 17.48
C ALA A 162 17.74 -6.29 17.62
N PHE A 163 16.42 -6.29 17.82
CA PHE A 163 15.62 -7.51 17.81
C PHE A 163 15.13 -7.81 16.40
N PRO A 164 15.57 -8.92 15.77
CA PRO A 164 15.01 -9.36 14.51
C PRO A 164 13.50 -9.60 14.67
N PRO A 165 12.65 -8.97 13.84
CA PRO A 165 11.19 -9.07 13.98
C PRO A 165 10.68 -10.51 13.88
N MET A 166 11.42 -11.38 13.19
CA MET A 166 11.12 -12.81 13.10
C MET A 166 11.17 -13.52 14.46
N LEU A 167 12.06 -13.13 15.38
CA LEU A 167 12.15 -13.74 16.72
C LEU A 167 10.91 -13.41 17.55
N VAL A 168 10.47 -12.16 17.51
CA VAL A 168 9.26 -11.71 18.22
C VAL A 168 8.02 -12.42 17.66
N LEU A 169 7.91 -12.53 16.33
CA LEU A 169 6.81 -13.25 15.69
C LEU A 169 6.78 -14.72 16.10
N LEU A 170 7.93 -15.41 16.09
CA LEU A 170 8.03 -16.81 16.48
C LEU A 170 7.62 -17.02 17.95
N LEU A 171 8.07 -16.15 18.84
CA LEU A 171 7.69 -16.17 20.26
C LEU A 171 6.17 -16.02 20.41
N LEU A 172 5.57 -15.09 19.67
CA LEU A 172 4.15 -14.81 19.75
C LEU A 172 3.32 -16.00 19.26
N VAL A 173 3.69 -16.59 18.12
CA VAL A 173 3.08 -17.83 17.59
C VAL A 173 3.20 -18.97 18.60
N SER A 174 4.39 -19.22 19.14
CA SER A 174 4.59 -20.28 20.15
C SER A 174 3.72 -20.09 21.40
N LEU A 175 3.43 -18.85 21.79
CA LEU A 175 2.53 -18.55 22.91
C LEU A 175 1.05 -18.69 22.57
N THR A 176 0.68 -18.49 21.30
CA THR A 176 -0.71 -18.64 20.83
C THR A 176 -1.05 -20.05 20.38
N GLU A 177 -0.06 -20.89 20.05
CA GLU A 177 -0.23 -22.30 19.69
C GLU A 177 -0.40 -23.25 20.90
N ARG A 178 -0.69 -22.70 22.09
CA ARG A 178 -1.15 -23.49 23.25
C ARG A 178 -2.66 -23.62 23.25
#